data_AF-A0A967CT90-F1
#
_entry.id   AF-A0A967CT90-F1
#
_cell.length_a   1.000
_cell.length_b   1.000
_cell.length_c   1.000
_cell.angle_alpha   90.00
_cell.angle_beta   90.00
_cell.angle_gamma   90.00
#
_symmetry.space_group_name_H-M   'P 1'
#
loop_
_entity.id
_entity.type
_entity.pdbx_description
1 polymer ?
#
loop_
_entity_poly.entity_id
_entity_poly.type
_entity_poly.pdbx_seq_one_letter_code
_entity_poly.pdbx_strand_id
1 'polypeptide(L)'
;MRQELRSALARTWQALGTAGVWWTADDRLKIAAETGAASDCSVCAARKAARLPAGIAGRHAAATDLPDAAIEAIHRIVTDPGRLSEGWYKRVMALCLDDECYSELLNVVAITTAADTFDRATGQSRRALPVPQAGTPGRRRPAGARPGRDWAGC
;
A
#
# COMPACT_ATOMS: atom_id res chain seq x y z
N MET A 1 -18.71 16.98 -10.84
CA MET A 1 -17.63 15.98 -11.05
C MET A 1 -18.10 14.91 -12.02
N ARG A 2 -17.29 14.49 -12.99
CA ARG A 2 -17.70 13.55 -14.07
C ARG A 2 -18.10 12.18 -13.49
N GLN A 3 -19.28 11.68 -13.86
CA GLN A 3 -19.83 10.38 -13.40
C GLN A 3 -18.88 9.21 -13.67
N GLU A 4 -18.20 9.23 -14.82
CA GLU A 4 -17.23 8.20 -15.22
C GLU A 4 -16.12 7.98 -14.19
N LEU A 5 -15.59 9.05 -13.59
CA LEU A 5 -14.53 8.95 -12.59
C LEU A 5 -15.04 8.27 -11.31
N ARG A 6 -16.26 8.60 -10.88
CA ARG A 6 -16.89 7.96 -9.71
C ARG A 6 -17.10 6.47 -9.96
N SER A 7 -17.61 6.12 -11.13
CA SER A 7 -17.85 4.73 -11.53
C SER A 7 -16.54 3.94 -11.63
N ALA A 8 -15.49 4.52 -12.22
CA ALA A 8 -14.17 3.89 -12.30
C ALA A 8 -13.57 3.65 -10.91
N LEU A 9 -13.60 4.67 -10.05
CA LEU A 9 -13.08 4.56 -8.69
C LEU A 9 -13.86 3.53 -7.85
N ALA A 10 -15.19 3.48 -7.99
CA ALA A 10 -16.02 2.47 -7.32
C ALA A 10 -15.68 1.05 -7.77
N ARG A 11 -15.49 0.82 -9.09
CA ARG A 11 -15.06 -0.49 -9.62
C ARG A 11 -13.69 -0.89 -9.10
N THR A 12 -12.73 0.02 -9.14
CA THR A 12 -11.37 -0.24 -8.63
C THR A 12 -11.38 -0.53 -7.14
N TRP A 13 -12.19 0.19 -6.36
CA TRP A 13 -12.35 -0.06 -4.93
C TRP A 13 -12.92 -1.46 -4.66
N GLN A 14 -14.00 -1.85 -5.35
CA GLN A 14 -14.59 -3.19 -5.19
C GLN A 14 -13.61 -4.31 -5.61
N ALA A 15 -12.78 -4.07 -6.63
CA ALA A 15 -11.76 -5.02 -7.07
C ALA A 15 -10.61 -5.24 -6.07
N LEU A 16 -10.53 -4.46 -4.99
CA LEU A 16 -9.62 -4.77 -3.88
C LEU A 16 -10.07 -6.03 -3.11
N GLY A 17 -11.37 -6.34 -3.12
CA GLY A 17 -11.93 -7.53 -2.48
C GLY A 17 -11.66 -8.83 -3.25
N THR A 18 -11.00 -8.80 -4.40
CA THR A 18 -10.62 -10.02 -5.13
C THR A 18 -9.17 -10.40 -4.85
N ALA A 19 -8.78 -11.66 -5.08
CA ALA A 19 -7.36 -12.01 -5.09
C ALA A 19 -6.61 -11.23 -6.18
N GLY A 20 -5.37 -10.85 -5.90
CA GLY A 20 -4.47 -10.25 -6.88
C GLY A 20 -3.60 -11.30 -7.57
N VAL A 21 -2.44 -10.89 -8.09
CA VAL A 21 -1.50 -11.83 -8.69
C VAL A 21 -0.67 -12.50 -7.60
N TRP A 22 -0.34 -11.77 -6.53
CA TRP A 22 0.56 -12.20 -5.47
C TRP A 22 -0.10 -12.25 -4.09
N TRP A 23 -0.99 -11.31 -3.79
CA TRP A 23 -1.70 -11.26 -2.51
C TRP A 23 -3.11 -11.86 -2.60
N THR A 24 -3.54 -12.49 -1.50
CA THR A 24 -4.93 -12.94 -1.37
C THR A 24 -5.89 -11.74 -1.28
N ALA A 25 -7.19 -11.97 -1.44
CA ALA A 25 -8.18 -10.91 -1.20
C ALA A 25 -8.05 -10.35 0.23
N ASP A 26 -7.90 -11.23 1.22
CA ASP A 26 -7.75 -10.86 2.63
C ASP A 26 -6.50 -9.98 2.86
N ASP A 27 -5.34 -10.39 2.33
CA ASP A 27 -4.11 -9.61 2.46
C ASP A 27 -4.23 -8.23 1.79
N ARG A 28 -4.87 -8.13 0.62
CA ARG A 28 -5.10 -6.85 -0.05
C ARG A 28 -5.97 -5.91 0.79
N LEU A 29 -6.98 -6.44 1.48
CA LEU A 29 -7.80 -5.66 2.40
C LEU A 29 -7.05 -5.26 3.67
N LYS A 30 -6.16 -6.12 4.17
CA LYS A 30 -5.24 -5.77 5.26
C LYS A 30 -4.28 -4.65 4.86
N ILE A 31 -3.74 -4.69 3.64
CA ILE A 31 -2.90 -3.60 3.10
C ILE A 31 -3.69 -2.28 3.05
N ALA A 32 -4.95 -2.32 2.61
CA ALA A 32 -5.82 -1.15 2.59
C ALA A 32 -6.16 -0.64 4.01
N ALA A 33 -6.34 -1.54 4.98
CA ALA A 33 -6.55 -1.18 6.38
C ALA A 33 -5.32 -0.47 6.98
N GLU A 34 -4.13 -1.03 6.79
CA GLU A 34 -2.86 -0.43 7.23
C GLU A 34 -2.60 0.93 6.56
N THR A 35 -2.97 1.08 5.28
CA THR A 35 -2.87 2.35 4.57
C THR A 35 -3.66 3.46 5.30
N GLY A 36 -4.79 3.11 5.89
CA GLY A 36 -5.55 4.01 6.74
C GLY A 36 -4.96 4.27 8.10
N ALA A 37 -4.49 3.23 8.77
CA ALA A 37 -3.91 3.33 10.10
C ALA A 37 -2.63 4.18 10.12
N ALA A 38 -1.90 4.23 8.99
CA ALA A 38 -0.64 4.94 8.87
C ALA A 38 -0.74 6.45 9.21
N SER A 39 -1.89 7.11 9.00
CA SER A 39 -2.05 8.53 9.36
C SER A 39 -2.03 8.78 10.86
N ASP A 40 -2.46 7.80 11.65
CA ASP A 40 -2.59 7.90 13.11
C ASP A 40 -1.41 7.21 13.83
N CYS A 41 -0.44 6.69 13.07
CA CYS A 41 0.73 6.02 13.62
C CYS A 41 1.72 7.04 14.22
N SER A 42 1.94 6.95 15.53
CA SER A 42 2.84 7.85 16.28
C SER A 42 4.30 7.78 15.81
N VAL A 43 4.78 6.58 15.45
CA VAL A 43 6.12 6.38 14.88
C VAL A 43 6.24 7.09 13.53
N CYS A 44 5.20 7.02 12.69
CA CYS A 44 5.18 7.72 11.41
C CYS A 44 5.18 9.23 11.59
N ALA A 45 4.39 9.76 12.53
CA ALA A 45 4.39 11.17 12.85
C ALA A 45 5.78 11.65 13.30
N ALA A 46 6.43 10.91 14.21
CA ALA A 46 7.78 11.22 14.68
C ALA A 46 8.82 11.19 13.55
N ARG A 47 8.79 10.15 12.70
CA ARG A 47 9.68 10.02 11.52
C ARG A 47 9.49 11.13 10.50
N LYS A 48 8.24 11.54 10.26
CA LYS A 48 7.91 12.63 9.33
C LYS A 48 8.41 13.99 9.82
N ALA A 49 8.32 14.24 11.13
CA ALA A 49 8.83 15.47 11.75
C ALA A 49 10.38 15.51 11.82
N ALA A 50 11.04 14.36 11.85
CA ALA A 50 12.49 14.28 11.93
C ALA A 50 13.19 14.62 10.60
N ARG A 51 14.32 15.33 10.68
CA ARG A 51 15.20 15.60 9.52
C ARG A 51 15.81 14.31 8.95
N LEU A 52 16.10 13.33 9.80
CA LEU A 52 16.65 12.02 9.46
C LEU A 52 15.72 10.92 10.01
N PRO A 53 14.76 10.41 9.21
CA PRO A 53 13.71 9.50 9.70
C PRO A 53 14.27 8.15 10.11
N ALA A 54 15.33 7.70 9.42
CA ALA A 54 16.00 6.44 9.69
C ALA A 54 16.61 6.36 11.11
N GLY A 55 16.82 7.50 11.78
CA GLY A 55 17.29 7.54 13.17
C GLY A 55 16.20 7.32 14.22
N ILE A 56 14.92 7.33 13.83
CA ILE A 56 13.80 7.10 14.74
C ILE A 56 13.42 5.61 14.71
N ALA A 57 13.89 4.89 15.72
CA ALA A 57 13.48 3.51 15.98
C ALA A 57 12.04 3.46 16.53
N GLY A 58 11.35 2.34 16.29
CA GLY A 58 10.00 2.12 16.77
C GLY A 58 9.30 1.03 15.96
N ARG A 59 8.31 0.39 16.58
CA ARG A 59 7.39 -0.53 15.91
C ARG A 59 6.11 0.22 15.59
N HIS A 60 5.59 0.05 14.37
CA HIS A 60 4.30 0.63 13.99
C HIS A 60 3.19 0.10 14.89
N ALA A 61 2.20 0.94 15.17
CA ALA A 61 0.92 0.48 15.71
C ALA A 61 0.16 -0.21 14.56
N ALA A 62 0.47 -1.49 14.34
CA ALA A 62 -0.14 -2.31 13.30
C ALA A 62 -1.64 -2.45 13.54
N ALA A 63 -2.44 -2.33 12.48
CA ALA A 63 -3.87 -2.58 12.49
C ALA A 63 -4.21 -4.04 12.09
N THR A 64 -3.22 -4.78 11.59
CA THR A 64 -3.37 -6.11 10.99
C THR A 64 -2.24 -7.05 11.42
N ASP A 65 -2.32 -8.30 10.97
CA ASP A 65 -1.33 -9.36 11.16
C ASP A 65 -0.39 -9.52 9.95
N LEU A 66 -0.31 -8.53 9.05
CA LEU A 66 0.64 -8.54 7.95
C LEU A 66 2.09 -8.63 8.45
N PRO A 67 3.02 -9.18 7.66
CA PRO A 67 4.44 -9.18 8.02
C PRO A 67 4.96 -7.76 8.31
N ASP A 68 5.82 -7.63 9.34
CA ASP A 68 6.41 -6.35 9.76
C ASP A 68 7.03 -5.57 8.57
N ALA A 69 7.61 -6.28 7.60
CA ALA A 69 8.18 -5.71 6.38
C ALA A 69 7.13 -5.00 5.50
N ALA A 70 5.96 -5.63 5.32
CA ALA A 70 4.86 -5.07 4.55
C ALA A 70 4.28 -3.85 5.27
N ILE A 71 4.12 -3.92 6.60
CA ILE A 71 3.64 -2.80 7.41
C ILE A 71 4.60 -1.62 7.32
N GLU A 72 5.92 -1.84 7.47
CA GLU A 72 6.94 -0.79 7.29
C GLU A 72 6.87 -0.16 5.90
N ALA A 73 6.72 -0.97 4.85
CA ALA A 73 6.56 -0.49 3.48
C ALA A 73 5.33 0.42 3.34
N ILE A 74 4.16 -0.07 3.74
CA ILE A 74 2.87 0.64 3.64
C ILE A 74 2.96 1.98 4.37
N HIS A 75 3.36 1.95 5.64
CA HIS A 75 3.38 3.13 6.50
C HIS A 75 4.34 4.20 5.98
N ARG A 76 5.52 3.81 5.47
CA ARG A 76 6.49 4.74 4.88
C ARG A 76 6.04 5.30 3.54
N ILE A 77 5.44 4.49 2.67
CA ILE A 77 4.88 4.92 1.38
C ILE A 77 3.77 5.95 1.61
N VAL A 78 2.89 5.74 2.59
CA VAL A 78 1.77 6.64 2.87
C VAL A 78 2.23 7.96 3.45
N THR A 79 3.16 7.93 4.41
CA THR A 79 3.43 9.10 5.26
C THR A 79 4.60 9.96 4.79
N ASP A 80 5.55 9.37 4.06
CA ASP A 80 6.79 10.04 3.66
C ASP A 80 7.35 9.55 2.29
N PRO A 81 6.51 9.46 1.23
CA PRO A 81 6.92 8.88 -0.06
C PRO A 81 8.07 9.63 -0.74
N GLY A 82 8.13 10.96 -0.59
CA GLY A 82 9.15 11.80 -1.23
C GLY A 82 10.56 11.66 -0.66
N ARG A 83 10.74 10.89 0.43
CA ARG A 83 12.03 10.66 1.10
C ARG A 83 12.43 9.19 1.11
N LEU A 84 11.75 8.36 0.34
CA LEU A 84 12.16 6.98 0.11
C LEU A 84 13.42 6.97 -0.75
N SER A 85 14.42 6.17 -0.35
CA SER A 85 15.68 6.02 -1.07
C SER A 85 15.87 4.59 -1.51
N GLU A 86 16.73 4.37 -2.50
CA GLU A 86 17.14 3.03 -2.94
C GLU A 86 17.65 2.17 -1.77
N GLY A 87 18.43 2.77 -0.86
CA GLY A 87 18.92 2.07 0.33
C GLY A 87 17.79 1.64 1.27
N TRP A 88 16.71 2.42 1.38
CA TRP A 88 15.51 1.98 2.10
C TRP A 88 14.81 0.83 1.38
N TYR A 89 14.62 0.93 0.06
CA TYR A 89 13.99 -0.11 -0.75
C TYR A 89 14.69 -1.45 -0.59
N LYS A 90 16.02 -1.47 -0.80
CA LYS A 90 16.85 -2.68 -0.64
C LYS A 90 16.72 -3.30 0.75
N ARG A 91 16.62 -2.47 1.81
CA ARG A 91 16.39 -2.97 3.17
C ARG A 91 15.02 -3.59 3.35
N VAL A 92 13.97 -2.98 2.80
CA VAL A 92 12.60 -3.53 2.88
C VAL A 92 12.50 -4.84 2.10
N MET A 93 13.09 -4.93 0.89
CA MET A 93 13.08 -6.19 0.12
C MET A 93 13.86 -7.30 0.85
N ALA A 94 14.97 -6.95 1.51
CA ALA A 94 15.73 -7.90 2.33
C ALA A 94 14.93 -8.45 3.54
N LEU A 95 13.84 -7.80 3.94
CA LEU A 95 12.92 -8.31 4.97
C LEU A 95 11.87 -9.28 4.41
N CYS A 96 12.19 -9.97 3.30
CA CYS A 96 11.37 -11.00 2.65
C CYS A 96 10.10 -10.49 1.97
N LEU A 97 10.15 -9.28 1.39
CA LEU A 97 9.13 -8.85 0.43
C LEU A 97 9.68 -9.11 -0.98
N ASP A 98 9.04 -10.01 -1.72
CA ASP A 98 9.33 -10.22 -3.14
C ASP A 98 9.03 -8.92 -3.92
N ASP A 99 9.81 -8.60 -4.96
CA ASP A 99 9.65 -7.36 -5.75
C ASP A 99 8.23 -7.25 -6.33
N GLU A 100 7.68 -8.39 -6.72
CA GLU A 100 6.30 -8.51 -7.17
C GLU A 100 5.26 -8.26 -6.07
N CYS A 101 5.47 -8.82 -4.88
CA CYS A 101 4.62 -8.55 -3.72
C CYS A 101 4.67 -7.08 -3.33
N TYR A 102 5.84 -6.43 -3.44
CA TYR A 102 6.00 -5.00 -3.22
C TYR A 102 5.22 -4.18 -4.24
N SER A 103 5.36 -4.51 -5.53
CA SER A 103 4.69 -3.78 -6.61
C SER A 103 3.17 -3.86 -6.49
N GLU A 104 2.64 -5.04 -6.17
CA GLU A 104 1.20 -5.20 -5.93
C GLU A 104 0.74 -4.48 -4.66
N LEU A 105 1.52 -4.54 -3.58
CA LEU A 105 1.26 -3.78 -2.35
C LEU A 105 1.20 -2.28 -2.62
N LEU A 106 2.19 -1.73 -3.34
CA LEU A 106 2.25 -0.32 -3.73
C LEU A 106 1.00 0.09 -4.51
N ASN A 107 0.53 -0.76 -5.43
CA ASN A 107 -0.70 -0.50 -6.18
C ASN A 107 -1.94 -0.45 -5.26
N VAL A 108 -2.07 -1.37 -4.29
CA VAL A 108 -3.17 -1.34 -3.31
C VAL A 108 -3.11 -0.07 -2.45
N VAL A 109 -1.92 0.32 -1.98
CA VAL A 109 -1.70 1.57 -1.22
C VAL A 109 -2.11 2.80 -2.06
N ALA A 110 -1.72 2.84 -3.34
CA ALA A 110 -2.03 3.94 -4.24
C ALA A 110 -3.54 4.08 -4.49
N ILE A 111 -4.22 2.97 -4.78
CA ILE A 111 -5.69 2.95 -4.95
C ILE A 111 -6.39 3.43 -3.67
N THR A 112 -5.93 2.95 -2.51
CA THR A 112 -6.53 3.30 -1.22
C THR A 112 -6.34 4.77 -0.90
N THR A 113 -5.13 5.29 -1.08
CA THR A 113 -4.80 6.71 -0.88
C THR A 113 -5.60 7.61 -1.83
N ALA A 114 -5.77 7.20 -3.09
CA ALA A 114 -6.57 7.94 -4.07
C ALA A 114 -8.06 7.97 -3.69
N ALA A 115 -8.61 6.84 -3.23
CA ALA A 115 -9.99 6.75 -2.75
C ALA A 115 -10.22 7.64 -1.51
N ASP A 116 -9.37 7.53 -0.49
CA ASP A 116 -9.45 8.34 0.73
C ASP A 116 -9.34 9.85 0.43
N THR A 117 -8.38 10.21 -0.43
CA THR A 117 -8.19 11.61 -0.83
C THR A 117 -9.43 12.15 -1.55
N PHE A 118 -10.02 11.35 -2.44
CA PHE A 118 -11.23 11.71 -3.15
C PHE A 118 -12.43 11.88 -2.22
N ASP A 119 -12.63 10.95 -1.29
CA ASP A 119 -13.74 11.02 -0.33
C ASP A 119 -13.59 12.25 0.56
N ARG A 120 -12.39 12.50 1.10
CA ARG A 120 -12.08 13.71 1.88
C ARG A 120 -12.31 14.99 1.08
N ALA A 121 -11.85 15.05 -0.17
CA ALA A 121 -12.00 16.23 -1.02
C ALA A 121 -13.47 16.52 -1.38
N THR A 122 -14.35 15.54 -1.25
CA THR A 122 -15.79 15.67 -1.54
C THR A 122 -16.66 15.71 -0.28
N GLY A 123 -16.06 15.75 0.91
CA GLY A 123 -16.79 15.74 2.18
C GLY A 123 -17.52 14.42 2.46
N GLN A 124 -17.15 13.34 1.77
CA GLN A 124 -17.70 12.01 2.04
C GLN A 124 -16.93 11.35 3.20
N SER A 125 -17.64 10.52 3.96
CA SER A 125 -17.00 9.64 4.93
C SER A 125 -16.12 8.62 4.21
N ARG A 126 -15.10 8.13 4.92
CA ARG A 126 -14.23 7.07 4.44
C ARG A 126 -15.04 5.83 4.07
N ARG A 127 -14.76 5.27 2.89
CA ARG A 127 -15.43 4.03 2.43
C ARG A 127 -15.13 2.86 3.36
N ALA A 128 -16.13 2.01 3.55
CA ALA A 128 -15.90 0.68 4.10
C ALA A 128 -15.06 -0.16 3.12
N LEU A 129 -14.19 -1.00 3.67
CA LEU A 129 -13.48 -2.02 2.89
C LEU A 129 -14.52 -2.98 2.26
N PRO A 130 -14.31 -3.43 1.01
CA PRO A 130 -15.19 -4.42 0.40
C PRO A 130 -15.07 -5.78 1.11
N VAL A 131 -16.01 -6.68 0.84
CA VAL A 131 -15.97 -8.05 1.36
C VAL A 131 -14.95 -8.87 0.57
N PRO A 132 -14.06 -9.62 1.23
CA PRO A 132 -13.12 -10.50 0.54
C PRO A 132 -13.87 -11.60 -0.20
N GLN A 133 -13.50 -11.82 -1.46
CA GLN A 133 -14.04 -12.85 -2.32
C GLN A 133 -13.10 -14.05 -2.35
N ALA A 134 -13.67 -15.25 -2.51
CA ALA A 134 -12.89 -16.46 -2.70
C ALA A 134 -12.02 -16.37 -3.97
N GLY A 135 -10.80 -16.87 -3.88
CA GLY A 135 -9.86 -16.89 -5.00
C GLY A 135 -8.43 -17.10 -4.52
N THR A 136 -7.55 -17.54 -5.42
CA THR A 136 -6.14 -17.73 -5.13
C THR A 136 -5.29 -16.80 -6.00
N PRO A 137 -4.17 -16.28 -5.49
CA PRO A 137 -3.27 -15.47 -6.29
C PRO A 137 -2.77 -16.24 -7.53
N GLY A 138 -2.76 -15.58 -8.69
CA GLY A 138 -2.39 -16.22 -9.95
C GLY A 138 -0.92 -16.64 -10.05
N ARG A 139 -0.02 -15.97 -9.30
CA ARG A 139 1.43 -16.21 -9.20
C ARG A 139 2.15 -16.38 -10.55
N ARG A 140 1.65 -15.73 -11.61
CA ARG A 140 2.25 -15.76 -12.94
C ARG A 140 2.78 -14.39 -13.30
N ARG A 141 4.11 -14.30 -13.46
CA ARG A 141 4.77 -13.15 -14.09
C ARG A 141 4.43 -13.11 -15.60
N PRO A 142 3.97 -11.99 -16.15
CA PRO A 142 3.74 -11.86 -17.59
C PRO A 142 5.05 -12.02 -18.39
N ALA A 143 4.98 -12.75 -19.52
CA ALA A 143 6.12 -12.88 -20.44
C ALA A 143 6.41 -11.53 -21.10
N GLY A 144 7.36 -10.78 -20.57
CA GLY A 144 7.73 -9.44 -21.07
C GLY A 144 8.00 -8.40 -19.98
N ALA A 145 7.74 -8.72 -18.70
CA ALA A 145 8.22 -7.89 -17.59
C ALA A 145 9.75 -7.82 -17.62
N ARG A 146 10.29 -6.63 -17.91
CA ARG A 146 11.72 -6.33 -17.77
C ARG A 146 11.99 -5.88 -16.32
N PRO A 147 13.26 -5.78 -15.89
CA PRO A 147 13.65 -4.99 -14.73
C PRO A 147 13.73 -3.52 -15.15
N GLY A 148 13.31 -2.62 -14.28
CA GLY A 148 13.16 -1.21 -14.63
C GLY A 148 14.46 -0.49 -14.58
N ARG A 149 14.43 0.72 -15.12
CA ARG A 149 15.61 1.58 -15.15
C ARG A 149 15.78 2.39 -13.86
N ASP A 150 14.83 2.30 -12.93
CA ASP A 150 14.86 2.89 -11.60
C ASP A 150 14.82 1.82 -10.51
N TRP A 151 15.20 2.18 -9.28
CA TRP A 151 15.27 1.24 -8.16
C TRP A 151 13.89 0.78 -7.65
N ALA A 152 12.81 1.42 -8.12
CA ALA A 152 11.43 1.17 -7.68
C ALA A 152 10.54 0.53 -8.76
N GLY A 153 11.10 0.10 -9.90
CA GLY A 153 10.31 -0.37 -11.03
C GLY A 153 10.93 -1.51 -11.84
N CYS A 154 10.03 -2.25 -12.48
CA CYS A 154 10.18 -3.15 -13.63
C CYS A 154 10.54 -2.43 -14.94
#